data_AF-A0A1X7TYI3-F1
#
_entry.id   AF-A0A1X7TYI3-F1
#
_cell.length_a   1.000
_cell.length_b   1.000
_cell.length_c   1.000
_cell.angle_alpha   90.00
_cell.angle_beta   90.00
_cell.angle_gamma   90.00
#
_symmetry.space_group_name_H-M   'P 1'
#
loop_
_entity.id
_entity.type
_entity.pdbx_description
1 polymer ?
#
loop_
_entity_poly.entity_id
_entity_poly.type
_entity_poly.pdbx_seq_one_letter_code
_entity_poly.pdbx_strand_id
1 'polypeptide(L)'
;NVEGVVPCTAGIIPYKLQHRTLGNIILHDFAGHSEYYSSHSAVIENLLQGSGGVFLIVVNILEKQPVKQLHQWLTVVTNEAQKALNQCHVIVIVSHKDEISNPFERRRRKEEIQEIIVRERCDSVFLDCRKLGGSGVDSFFNKLSSACESIRSTSGRNLSLYCHTMYGLLEERKENILTLSDVMSAGKDNDDYFIPDKREDVLDALDSLHSTGLISVLKSEDKVWVVVNKGILLTEVDGILFAPETFKEHVDIASNTGIVSVSGLTRLFPEYDPDMLICFFKNMELCQELNPSFLTMTNLHQLAVEAEEEGGIERRGERLLFFPCLLSSDRPDEMTSQVYQFGWCLQCTSKHHFFPPRYFHVLSLRLAYKMALPQEDHKLNRYCTFWKNGLYWLNGHGVGSLVEIVDESQCVLVMMSSEKGYSDNMVSLRRDVIGEVMSVYKESCPSLE
;
A
#
# COMPACT_ATOMS: atom_id res chain seq x y z
N ASN A 1 -13.49 24.66 17.22
CA ASN A 1 -13.44 23.23 16.84
C ASN A 1 -14.67 22.90 16.03
N VAL A 2 -14.49 22.24 14.89
CA VAL A 2 -15.61 21.72 14.09
C VAL A 2 -16.20 20.55 14.86
N GLU A 3 -17.48 20.60 15.20
CA GLU A 3 -18.18 19.48 15.86
C GLU A 3 -18.32 18.31 14.88
N GLY A 4 -18.10 17.08 15.35
CA GLY A 4 -18.24 15.86 14.54
C GLY A 4 -16.98 15.34 13.85
N VAL A 5 -15.81 15.98 14.05
CA VAL A 5 -14.52 15.44 13.58
C VAL A 5 -13.87 14.65 14.72
N VAL A 6 -13.79 13.33 14.58
CA VAL A 6 -13.01 12.49 15.50
C VAL A 6 -11.53 12.75 15.21
N PRO A 7 -10.73 13.21 16.20
CA PRO A 7 -9.30 13.34 16.00
C PRO A 7 -8.69 11.96 15.80
N CYS A 8 -7.82 11.83 14.78
CA CYS A 8 -7.12 10.61 14.39
C CYS A 8 -8.03 9.56 13.70
N THR A 9 -8.27 9.76 12.40
CA THR A 9 -8.79 8.72 11.50
C THR A 9 -7.86 7.50 11.50
N ALA A 10 -8.40 6.31 11.75
CA ALA A 10 -7.69 5.04 11.53
C ALA A 10 -7.88 4.61 10.06
N GLY A 11 -6.79 4.20 9.40
CA GLY A 11 -6.79 3.84 7.97
C GLY A 11 -7.23 4.97 7.05
N ILE A 12 -8.21 4.66 6.19
CA ILE A 12 -8.68 5.57 5.14
C ILE A 12 -10.21 5.64 5.16
N ILE A 13 -10.78 6.84 5.23
CA ILE A 13 -12.24 7.04 5.18
C ILE A 13 -12.63 7.68 3.83
N PRO A 14 -13.40 6.98 2.98
CA PRO A 14 -13.95 7.57 1.77
C PRO A 14 -15.27 8.32 2.03
N TYR A 15 -15.36 9.54 1.52
CA TYR A 15 -16.56 10.38 1.54
C TYR A 15 -17.06 10.64 0.12
N LYS A 16 -18.28 10.19 -0.19
CA LYS A 16 -18.98 10.54 -1.43
C LYS A 16 -19.52 11.96 -1.32
N LEU A 17 -19.06 12.86 -2.18
CA LEU A 17 -19.46 14.27 -2.23
C LEU A 17 -20.10 14.57 -3.59
N GLN A 18 -21.32 15.10 -3.57
CA GLN A 18 -21.96 15.64 -4.76
C GLN A 18 -21.87 17.17 -4.73
N HIS A 19 -21.14 17.75 -5.68
CA HIS A 19 -20.94 19.19 -5.75
C HIS A 19 -21.33 19.73 -7.13
N ARG A 20 -22.08 20.83 -7.17
CA ARG A 20 -22.57 21.42 -8.44
C ARG A 20 -21.44 21.75 -9.42
N THR A 21 -20.33 22.30 -8.93
CA THR A 21 -19.19 22.72 -9.76
C THR A 21 -18.15 21.61 -9.93
N LEU A 22 -17.95 20.79 -8.90
CA LEU A 22 -16.86 19.82 -8.90
C LEU A 22 -17.32 18.45 -9.42
N GLY A 23 -18.63 18.23 -9.56
CA GLY A 23 -19.23 16.96 -9.90
C GLY A 23 -19.29 16.02 -8.70
N ASN A 24 -19.37 14.72 -9.00
CA ASN A 24 -19.28 13.66 -8.00
C ASN A 24 -17.81 13.39 -7.69
N ILE A 25 -17.44 13.48 -6.42
CA ILE A 25 -16.09 13.24 -5.92
C ILE A 25 -16.16 12.17 -4.83
N ILE A 26 -15.14 11.32 -4.78
CA ILE A 26 -14.86 10.48 -3.62
C ILE A 26 -13.60 11.03 -2.96
N LEU A 27 -13.76 11.65 -1.80
CA LEU A 27 -12.64 12.15 -0.99
C LEU A 27 -12.14 11.03 -0.09
N HIS A 28 -10.88 10.63 -0.25
CA HIS A 28 -10.24 9.65 0.62
C HIS A 28 -9.40 10.39 1.66
N ASP A 29 -9.79 10.29 2.93
CA ASP A 29 -9.05 10.88 4.05
C ASP A 29 -8.07 9.84 4.60
N PHE A 30 -6.77 10.04 4.36
CA PHE A 30 -5.69 9.13 4.76
C PHE A 30 -5.14 9.52 6.13
N ALA A 31 -5.03 8.54 7.04
CA ALA A 31 -4.37 8.73 8.32
C ALA A 31 -2.91 9.21 8.16
N GLY A 32 -2.50 10.16 8.99
CA GLY A 32 -1.19 10.80 8.88
C GLY A 32 0.01 10.01 9.43
N HIS A 33 -0.20 8.80 9.94
CA HIS A 33 0.80 8.05 10.71
C HIS A 33 1.68 7.17 9.81
N SER A 34 2.97 7.10 10.13
CA SER A 34 3.99 6.43 9.31
C SER A 34 3.76 4.93 9.13
N GLU A 35 3.13 4.29 10.11
CA GLU A 35 2.79 2.87 10.15
C GLU A 35 1.85 2.51 9.00
N TYR A 36 0.95 3.42 8.61
CA TYR A 36 0.07 3.24 7.47
C TYR A 36 0.72 3.53 6.12
N TYR A 37 1.93 4.11 6.06
CA TYR A 37 2.47 4.57 4.77
C TYR A 37 2.60 3.44 3.75
N SER A 38 2.91 2.21 4.20
CA SER A 38 2.92 1.06 3.30
C SER A 38 1.54 0.70 2.79
N SER A 39 0.53 0.61 3.67
CA SER A 39 -0.83 0.23 3.29
C SER A 39 -1.49 1.33 2.45
N HIS A 40 -1.30 2.59 2.82
CA HIS A 40 -1.75 3.75 2.05
C HIS A 40 -1.15 3.79 0.65
N SER A 41 0.15 3.52 0.49
CA SER A 41 0.77 3.45 -0.83
C SER A 41 0.13 2.34 -1.67
N ALA A 42 -0.21 1.19 -1.06
CA ALA A 42 -0.93 0.10 -1.72
C ALA A 42 -2.32 0.50 -2.21
N VAL A 43 -3.06 1.19 -1.34
CA VAL A 43 -4.41 1.65 -1.65
C VAL A 43 -4.38 2.73 -2.72
N ILE A 44 -3.47 3.70 -2.63
CA ILE A 44 -3.30 4.74 -3.65
C ILE A 44 -2.96 4.11 -5.00
N GLU A 45 -2.00 3.19 -5.04
CA GLU A 45 -1.64 2.47 -6.26
C GLU A 45 -2.87 1.78 -6.87
N ASN A 46 -3.65 1.05 -6.06
CA ASN A 46 -4.87 0.39 -6.51
C ASN A 46 -5.94 1.37 -7.02
N LEU A 47 -6.15 2.50 -6.33
CA LEU A 47 -7.11 3.54 -6.73
C LEU A 47 -6.72 4.20 -8.06
N LEU A 48 -5.43 4.32 -8.33
CA LEU A 48 -4.89 4.97 -9.53
C LEU A 48 -4.74 4.05 -10.75
N GLN A 49 -5.02 2.74 -10.61
CA GLN A 49 -4.90 1.76 -11.71
C GLN A 49 -5.74 2.12 -12.94
N GLY A 50 -6.80 2.91 -12.78
CA GLY A 50 -7.60 3.31 -13.94
C GLY A 50 -8.17 4.72 -13.98
N SER A 51 -7.90 5.54 -13.00
CA SER A 51 -8.19 6.98 -13.08
C SER A 51 -7.05 7.77 -12.47
N GLY A 52 -6.83 8.98 -12.99
CA GLY A 52 -5.99 9.96 -12.29
C GLY A 52 -6.69 10.43 -11.03
N GLY A 53 -5.91 10.96 -10.08
CA GLY A 53 -6.39 11.53 -8.83
C GLY A 53 -5.96 12.98 -8.65
N VAL A 54 -6.70 13.71 -7.80
CA VAL A 54 -6.24 14.99 -7.25
C VAL A 54 -5.78 14.74 -5.83
N PHE A 55 -4.50 14.96 -5.56
CA PHE A 55 -3.90 14.84 -4.25
C PHE A 55 -3.87 16.19 -3.55
N LEU A 56 -4.39 16.21 -2.32
CA LEU A 56 -4.42 17.38 -1.47
C LEU A 56 -3.49 17.15 -0.29
N ILE A 57 -2.33 17.83 -0.28
CA ILE A 57 -1.37 17.74 0.83
C ILE A 57 -1.58 18.95 1.73
N VAL A 58 -2.15 18.74 2.92
CA VAL A 58 -2.37 19.81 3.89
C VAL A 58 -1.15 19.92 4.81
N VAL A 59 -0.44 21.05 4.73
CA VAL A 59 0.70 21.36 5.58
C VAL A 59 0.27 22.37 6.64
N ASN A 60 0.46 22.02 7.91
CA ASN A 60 0.36 22.99 8.99
C ASN A 60 1.69 23.75 9.11
N ILE A 61 1.69 25.03 8.71
CA ILE A 61 2.90 25.85 8.73
C ILE A 61 3.44 26.09 10.15
N LEU A 62 2.61 25.92 11.18
CA LEU A 62 2.97 26.13 12.57
C LEU A 62 3.76 24.96 13.18
N GLU A 63 3.74 23.79 12.53
CA GLU A 63 4.48 22.62 12.98
C GLU A 63 5.98 22.89 13.12
N LYS A 64 6.67 22.02 13.88
CA LYS A 64 8.12 22.16 14.12
C LYS A 64 8.95 21.92 12.85
N GLN A 65 8.51 20.99 12.00
CA GLN A 65 9.23 20.58 10.79
C GLN A 65 8.28 20.42 9.57
N PRO A 66 7.60 21.50 9.14
CA PRO A 66 6.61 21.44 8.06
C PRO A 66 7.23 21.02 6.73
N VAL A 67 8.48 21.42 6.49
CA VAL A 67 9.27 21.03 5.31
C VAL A 67 9.54 19.53 5.28
N LYS A 68 9.89 18.92 6.42
CA LYS A 68 10.15 17.47 6.49
C LYS A 68 8.87 16.69 6.21
N GLN A 69 7.75 17.08 6.81
CA GLN A 69 6.45 16.46 6.57
C GLN A 69 6.00 16.61 5.11
N LEU A 70 6.17 17.80 4.53
CA LEU A 70 5.85 18.04 3.12
C LEU A 70 6.66 17.11 2.20
N HIS A 71 7.97 16.99 2.43
CA HIS A 71 8.82 16.06 1.69
C HIS A 71 8.35 14.62 1.83
N GLN A 72 7.99 14.18 3.04
CA GLN A 72 7.52 12.82 3.26
C GLN A 72 6.26 12.50 2.45
N TRP A 73 5.26 13.38 2.49
CA TRP A 73 4.04 13.20 1.72
C TRP A 73 4.24 13.33 0.22
N LEU A 74 5.09 14.26 -0.23
CA LEU A 74 5.42 14.39 -1.65
C LEU A 74 6.13 13.14 -2.17
N THR A 75 7.04 12.54 -1.42
CA THR A 75 7.69 11.30 -1.84
C THR A 75 6.69 10.16 -2.04
N VAL A 76 5.70 10.01 -1.14
CA VAL A 76 4.65 9.00 -1.29
C VAL A 76 3.76 9.33 -2.50
N VAL A 77 3.19 10.54 -2.53
CA VAL A 77 2.23 10.96 -3.56
C VAL A 77 2.85 10.98 -4.95
N THR A 78 4.05 11.55 -5.12
CA THR A 78 4.72 11.65 -6.43
C THR A 78 5.12 10.28 -6.95
N ASN A 79 5.60 9.37 -6.10
CA ASN A 79 5.90 8.00 -6.51
C ASN A 79 4.66 7.29 -7.06
N GLU A 80 3.53 7.35 -6.36
CA GLU A 80 2.30 6.68 -6.82
C GLU A 80 1.65 7.39 -8.01
N ALA A 81 1.67 8.73 -8.03
CA ALA A 81 1.14 9.52 -9.14
C ALA A 81 1.86 9.25 -10.47
N GLN A 82 3.17 8.94 -10.44
CA GLN A 82 3.95 8.63 -11.63
C GLN A 82 3.69 7.21 -12.18
N LYS A 83 3.24 6.27 -11.33
CA LYS A 83 2.82 4.93 -11.77
C LYS A 83 1.44 4.95 -12.44
N ALA A 84 0.63 5.97 -12.15
CA ALA A 84 -0.71 6.10 -12.70
C ALA A 84 -0.69 6.23 -14.23
N LEU A 85 -1.61 5.53 -14.89
CA LEU A 85 -1.78 5.63 -16.35
C LEU A 85 -2.26 7.03 -16.79
N ASN A 86 -2.99 7.71 -15.91
CA ASN A 86 -3.61 9.00 -16.19
C ASN A 86 -2.93 10.10 -15.36
N GLN A 87 -2.93 11.32 -15.90
CA GLN A 87 -2.37 12.47 -15.22
C GLN A 87 -3.05 12.70 -13.86
N CYS A 88 -2.22 12.77 -12.81
CA CYS A 88 -2.62 13.19 -11.49
C CYS A 88 -2.23 14.65 -11.24
N HIS A 89 -2.93 15.30 -10.33
CA HIS A 89 -2.64 16.68 -9.92
C HIS A 89 -2.32 16.71 -8.43
N VAL A 90 -1.29 17.45 -8.03
CA VAL A 90 -0.90 17.61 -6.62
C VAL A 90 -1.06 19.08 -6.23
N ILE A 91 -1.90 19.33 -5.22
CA ILE A 91 -2.14 20.66 -4.66
C ILE A 91 -1.68 20.68 -3.20
N VAL A 92 -0.66 21.49 -2.91
CA VAL A 92 -0.14 21.71 -1.56
C VAL A 92 -0.91 22.86 -0.90
N ILE A 93 -1.61 22.55 0.19
CA ILE A 93 -2.42 23.49 0.95
C ILE A 93 -1.65 23.86 2.22
N VAL A 94 -1.13 25.09 2.27
CA VAL A 94 -0.42 25.60 3.44
C VAL A 94 -1.42 26.31 4.34
N SER A 95 -1.78 25.66 5.45
CA SER A 95 -2.74 26.15 6.45
C SER A 95 -2.10 27.07 7.48
N HIS A 96 -2.92 27.84 8.21
CA HIS A 96 -2.54 28.69 9.34
C HIS A 96 -1.47 29.75 9.04
N LYS A 97 -1.34 30.19 7.78
CA LYS A 97 -0.39 31.26 7.39
C LYS A 97 -0.62 32.55 8.17
N ASP A 98 -1.88 32.79 8.51
CA ASP A 98 -2.40 33.94 9.22
C ASP A 98 -2.02 33.99 10.71
N GLU A 99 -1.72 32.85 11.33
CA GLU A 99 -1.35 32.75 12.75
C GLU A 99 0.12 33.11 13.04
N ILE A 100 0.99 33.13 12.01
CA ILE A 100 2.40 33.51 12.20
C ILE A 100 2.49 35.03 12.38
N SER A 101 2.46 35.50 13.62
CA SER A 101 2.50 36.93 13.96
C SER A 101 3.74 37.65 13.41
N ASN A 102 4.92 37.01 13.44
CA ASN A 102 6.18 37.59 12.95
C ASN A 102 6.25 37.59 11.39
N PRO A 103 6.28 38.75 10.71
CA PRO A 103 6.32 38.82 9.26
C PRO A 103 7.58 38.19 8.64
N PHE A 104 8.73 38.28 9.32
CA PHE A 104 9.99 37.72 8.83
C PHE A 104 9.96 36.20 8.84
N GLU A 105 9.51 35.60 9.95
CA GLU A 105 9.34 34.16 10.07
C GLU A 105 8.31 33.62 9.07
N ARG A 106 7.19 34.33 8.91
CA ARG A 106 6.14 33.98 7.95
C ARG A 106 6.69 33.95 6.52
N ARG A 107 7.51 34.94 6.16
CA ARG A 107 8.15 35.03 4.85
C ARG A 107 9.13 33.88 4.63
N ARG A 108 10.01 33.63 5.61
CA ARG A 108 11.00 32.55 5.55
C ARG A 108 10.34 31.17 5.36
N ARG A 109 9.40 30.79 6.23
CA ARG A 109 8.71 29.49 6.13
C ARG A 109 7.96 29.33 4.81
N LYS A 110 7.37 30.43 4.32
CA LYS A 110 6.70 30.45 3.01
C LYS A 110 7.69 30.22 1.87
N GLU A 111 8.84 30.89 1.89
CA GLU A 111 9.89 30.76 0.86
C GLU A 111 10.45 29.32 0.85
N GLU A 112 10.73 28.73 2.01
CA GLU A 112 11.19 27.34 2.15
C GLU A 112 10.20 26.34 1.53
N ILE A 113 8.89 26.48 1.81
CA ILE A 113 7.85 25.61 1.22
C ILE A 113 7.69 25.88 -0.28
N GLN A 114 7.73 27.15 -0.71
CA GLN A 114 7.58 27.52 -2.11
C GLN A 114 8.72 26.99 -2.98
N GLU A 115 9.95 26.96 -2.46
CA GLU A 115 11.11 26.38 -3.16
C GLU A 115 10.87 24.90 -3.49
N ILE A 116 10.33 24.15 -2.54
CA ILE A 116 9.98 22.73 -2.72
C ILE A 116 8.89 22.59 -3.78
N ILE A 117 7.80 23.37 -3.66
CA ILE A 117 6.69 23.33 -4.62
C ILE A 117 7.15 23.61 -6.05
N VAL A 118 8.04 24.60 -6.24
CA VAL A 118 8.57 24.95 -7.56
C VAL A 118 9.45 23.82 -8.10
N ARG A 119 10.30 23.23 -7.26
CA ARG A 119 11.15 22.10 -7.64
C ARG A 119 10.32 20.88 -8.06
N GLU A 120 9.31 20.52 -7.25
CA GLU A 120 8.42 19.37 -7.48
C GLU A 120 7.28 19.67 -8.46
N ARG A 121 7.21 20.88 -9.03
CA ARG A 121 6.20 21.33 -10.00
C ARG A 121 4.75 21.14 -9.54
N CYS A 122 4.49 21.31 -8.25
CA CYS A 122 3.15 21.18 -7.69
C CYS A 122 2.38 22.51 -7.72
N ASP A 123 1.05 22.43 -7.62
CA ASP A 123 0.23 23.59 -7.32
C ASP A 123 0.28 23.90 -5.82
N SER A 124 0.07 25.17 -5.45
CA SER A 124 -0.05 25.53 -4.04
C SER A 124 -1.06 26.62 -3.75
N VAL A 125 -1.59 26.56 -2.52
CA VAL A 125 -2.50 27.57 -1.97
C VAL A 125 -2.14 27.81 -0.52
N PHE A 126 -2.13 29.09 -0.13
CA PHE A 126 -1.94 29.48 1.26
C PHE A 126 -3.29 29.96 1.83
N LEU A 127 -3.75 29.31 2.88
CA LEU A 127 -5.04 29.59 3.48
C LEU A 127 -4.93 30.49 4.72
N ASP A 128 -5.91 31.37 4.86
CA ASP A 128 -6.24 32.05 6.11
C ASP A 128 -7.29 31.22 6.84
N CYS A 129 -6.92 30.63 7.97
CA CYS A 129 -7.73 29.65 8.68
C CYS A 129 -8.57 30.24 9.83
N ARG A 130 -8.42 31.52 10.17
CA ARG A 130 -9.20 32.18 11.24
C ARG A 130 -10.71 32.23 11.00
N LYS A 131 -11.17 32.14 9.76
CA LYS A 131 -12.59 32.16 9.42
C LYS A 131 -12.92 31.23 8.25
N LEU A 132 -14.14 30.70 8.25
CA LEU A 132 -14.71 30.02 7.09
C LEU A 132 -14.73 30.97 5.89
N GLY A 133 -14.27 30.51 4.73
CA GLY A 133 -14.11 31.36 3.54
C GLY A 133 -12.99 32.40 3.68
N GLY A 134 -11.95 32.11 4.48
CA GLY A 134 -10.75 32.94 4.56
C GLY A 134 -10.05 33.12 3.20
N SER A 135 -9.12 34.08 3.14
CA SER A 135 -8.39 34.35 1.90
C SER A 135 -7.67 33.08 1.41
N GLY A 136 -7.76 32.81 0.10
CA GLY A 136 -7.17 31.63 -0.53
C GLY A 136 -8.14 30.48 -0.77
N VAL A 137 -9.29 30.42 -0.09
CA VAL A 137 -10.30 29.36 -0.28
C VAL A 137 -10.86 29.37 -1.71
N ASP A 138 -11.20 30.53 -2.27
CA ASP A 138 -11.68 30.63 -3.66
C ASP A 138 -10.60 30.18 -4.66
N SER A 139 -9.34 30.57 -4.42
CA SER A 139 -8.22 30.13 -5.26
C SER A 139 -8.02 28.62 -5.18
N PHE A 140 -8.24 28.02 -4.01
CA PHE A 140 -8.20 26.57 -3.82
C PHE A 140 -9.30 25.89 -4.62
N PHE A 141 -10.56 26.33 -4.49
CA PHE A 141 -11.67 25.74 -5.24
C PHE A 141 -11.50 25.88 -6.75
N ASN A 142 -10.96 27.01 -7.24
CA ASN A 142 -10.68 27.17 -8.67
C ASN A 142 -9.62 26.18 -9.17
N LYS A 143 -8.52 25.99 -8.43
CA LYS A 143 -7.48 25.00 -8.77
C LYS A 143 -8.02 23.58 -8.70
N LEU A 144 -8.75 23.24 -7.64
CA LEU A 144 -9.38 21.93 -7.48
C LEU A 144 -10.36 21.64 -8.61
N SER A 145 -11.22 22.61 -8.96
CA SER A 145 -12.17 22.48 -10.07
C SER A 145 -11.45 22.22 -11.40
N SER A 146 -10.40 22.99 -11.68
CA SER A 146 -9.59 22.82 -12.89
C SER A 146 -8.90 21.45 -12.94
N ALA A 147 -8.36 20.97 -11.82
CA ALA A 147 -7.72 19.67 -11.72
C ALA A 147 -8.73 18.53 -11.95
N CYS A 148 -9.91 18.60 -11.31
CA CYS A 148 -10.98 17.62 -11.50
C CYS A 148 -11.51 17.61 -12.95
N GLU A 149 -11.66 18.79 -13.58
CA GLU A 149 -12.06 18.90 -14.97
C GLU A 149 -11.02 18.31 -15.93
N SER A 150 -9.73 18.57 -15.69
CA SER A 150 -8.62 17.97 -16.43
C SER A 150 -8.65 16.44 -16.36
N ILE A 151 -8.85 15.84 -15.18
CA ILE A 151 -8.94 14.38 -15.05
C ILE A 151 -10.13 13.83 -15.84
N ARG A 152 -11.33 14.43 -15.69
CA ARG A 152 -12.54 13.98 -16.39
C ARG A 152 -12.41 14.06 -17.91
N SER A 153 -11.85 15.15 -18.42
CA SER A 153 -11.66 15.38 -19.86
C SER A 153 -10.61 14.46 -20.48
N THR A 154 -9.59 14.08 -19.70
CA THR A 154 -8.53 13.17 -20.17
C THR A 154 -8.95 11.70 -20.07
N SER A 155 -9.96 11.38 -19.23
CA SER A 155 -10.52 10.04 -19.14
C SER A 155 -11.29 9.70 -20.43
N GLY A 156 -10.60 9.21 -21.45
CA GLY A 156 -11.21 8.72 -22.70
C GLY A 156 -12.02 7.42 -22.53
N ARG A 157 -12.44 7.09 -21.31
CA ARG A 157 -13.15 5.86 -20.98
C ARG A 157 -14.64 6.02 -21.26
N ASN A 158 -15.07 5.41 -22.35
CA ASN A 158 -16.49 5.19 -22.60
C ASN A 158 -16.94 3.95 -21.83
N LEU A 159 -17.53 4.15 -20.66
CA LEU A 159 -18.24 3.07 -19.97
C LEU A 159 -19.43 2.63 -20.81
N SER A 160 -19.64 1.33 -20.92
CA SER A 160 -20.81 0.80 -21.63
C SER A 160 -22.08 1.12 -20.85
N LEU A 161 -23.22 1.12 -21.53
CA LEU A 161 -24.53 1.23 -20.87
C LEU A 161 -24.68 0.16 -19.78
N TYR A 162 -24.20 -1.06 -20.04
CA TYR A 162 -24.22 -2.16 -19.07
C TYR A 162 -23.45 -1.82 -17.79
N CYS A 163 -22.31 -1.13 -17.87
CA CYS A 163 -21.59 -0.70 -16.67
C CYS A 163 -22.41 0.29 -15.83
N HIS A 164 -23.10 1.24 -16.48
CA HIS A 164 -23.95 2.19 -15.78
C HIS A 164 -25.15 1.52 -15.10
N THR A 165 -25.83 0.64 -15.83
CA THR A 165 -26.95 -0.16 -15.32
C THR A 165 -26.50 -1.06 -14.16
N MET A 166 -25.38 -1.77 -14.32
CA MET A 166 -24.80 -2.62 -13.27
C MET A 166 -24.45 -1.81 -12.02
N TYR A 167 -23.77 -0.67 -12.16
CA TYR A 167 -23.43 0.17 -11.00
C TYR A 167 -24.67 0.73 -10.29
N GLY A 168 -25.69 1.12 -11.04
CA GLY A 168 -26.98 1.55 -10.48
C GLY A 168 -27.62 0.47 -9.63
N LEU A 169 -27.69 -0.76 -10.15
CA LEU A 169 -28.21 -1.92 -9.39
C LEU A 169 -27.42 -2.14 -8.09
N LEU A 170 -26.09 -2.10 -8.16
CA LEU A 170 -25.23 -2.33 -7.00
C LEU A 170 -25.45 -1.27 -5.90
N GLU A 171 -25.59 0.00 -6.27
CA GLU A 171 -25.86 1.10 -5.32
C GLU A 171 -27.26 0.99 -4.69
N GLU A 172 -28.28 0.50 -5.42
CA GLU A 172 -29.64 0.35 -4.91
C GLU A 172 -29.79 -0.73 -3.84
N ARG A 173 -29.03 -1.82 -3.95
CA ARG A 173 -29.09 -2.94 -2.98
C ARG A 173 -28.59 -2.55 -1.60
N LYS A 174 -27.76 -1.50 -1.47
CA LYS A 174 -27.15 -1.04 -0.20
C LYS A 174 -26.30 -2.08 0.54
N GLU A 175 -26.16 -3.28 0.00
CA GLU A 175 -25.25 -4.31 0.50
C GLU A 175 -23.81 -3.92 0.16
N ASN A 176 -22.93 -4.00 1.15
CA ASN A 176 -21.54 -3.58 0.98
C ASN A 176 -20.72 -4.60 0.15
N ILE A 177 -21.04 -5.88 0.28
CA ILE A 177 -20.36 -7.01 -0.37
C ILE A 177 -21.41 -7.95 -0.94
N LEU A 178 -21.21 -8.37 -2.18
CA LEU A 178 -22.05 -9.32 -2.90
C LEU A 178 -21.19 -10.43 -3.48
N THR A 179 -21.75 -11.62 -3.67
CA THR A 179 -21.13 -12.64 -4.54
C THR A 179 -21.55 -12.42 -5.99
N LEU A 180 -20.80 -13.00 -6.93
CA LEU A 180 -21.23 -13.02 -8.35
C LEU A 180 -22.63 -13.64 -8.52
N SER A 181 -22.97 -14.65 -7.71
CA SER A 181 -24.31 -15.25 -7.74
C SER A 181 -25.39 -14.25 -7.34
N ASP A 182 -25.13 -13.43 -6.31
CA ASP A 182 -26.08 -12.41 -5.85
C ASP A 182 -26.32 -11.37 -6.95
N VAL A 183 -25.25 -10.90 -7.61
CA VAL A 183 -25.33 -9.97 -8.74
C VAL A 183 -26.12 -10.55 -9.91
N MET A 184 -25.85 -11.80 -10.29
CA MET A 184 -26.56 -12.47 -11.39
C MET A 184 -28.04 -12.74 -11.06
N SER A 185 -28.37 -13.01 -9.80
CA SER A 185 -29.76 -13.21 -9.37
C SER A 185 -30.55 -11.90 -9.41
N ALA A 186 -29.92 -10.79 -8.97
CA ALA A 186 -30.55 -9.48 -8.94
C ALA A 186 -30.92 -8.94 -10.32
N GLY A 187 -30.16 -9.30 -11.37
CA GLY A 187 -30.49 -8.93 -12.75
C GLY A 187 -31.72 -9.65 -13.32
N LYS A 188 -32.13 -10.79 -12.74
CA LYS A 188 -33.30 -11.56 -13.20
C LYS A 188 -34.61 -11.10 -12.57
N ASP A 189 -34.52 -10.53 -11.37
CA ASP A 189 -35.69 -10.15 -10.57
C ASP A 189 -36.09 -8.67 -10.75
N ASN A 190 -35.38 -7.91 -11.59
CA ASN A 190 -35.54 -6.46 -11.71
C ASN A 190 -35.78 -6.03 -13.17
N ASP A 191 -37.03 -5.64 -13.48
CA ASP A 191 -37.46 -5.24 -14.84
C ASP A 191 -36.82 -3.92 -15.30
N ASP A 192 -36.29 -3.11 -14.38
CA ASP A 192 -35.73 -1.78 -14.68
C ASP A 192 -34.26 -1.83 -15.13
N TYR A 193 -33.55 -2.95 -14.90
CA TYR A 193 -32.12 -3.09 -15.16
C TYR A 193 -31.82 -4.26 -16.10
N PHE A 194 -31.48 -3.97 -17.36
CA PHE A 194 -31.06 -4.99 -18.31
C PHE A 194 -29.60 -5.41 -18.06
N ILE A 195 -29.42 -6.54 -17.37
CA ILE A 195 -28.11 -7.15 -17.11
C ILE A 195 -27.90 -8.35 -18.05
N PRO A 196 -26.69 -8.56 -18.61
CA PRO A 196 -26.42 -9.72 -19.45
C PRO A 196 -26.65 -11.04 -18.70
N ASP A 197 -27.25 -12.03 -19.38
CA ASP A 197 -27.50 -13.35 -18.80
C ASP A 197 -26.23 -14.22 -18.70
N LYS A 198 -25.22 -13.91 -19.53
CA LYS A 198 -23.97 -14.67 -19.58
C LYS A 198 -23.02 -14.22 -18.48
N ARG A 199 -22.43 -15.20 -17.81
CA ARG A 199 -21.48 -14.97 -16.71
C ARG A 199 -20.27 -14.15 -17.18
N GLU A 200 -19.77 -14.41 -18.37
CA GLU A 200 -18.61 -13.73 -18.96
C GLU A 200 -18.89 -12.24 -19.16
N ASP A 201 -20.04 -11.91 -19.76
CA ASP A 201 -20.45 -10.53 -20.03
C ASP A 201 -20.65 -9.73 -18.72
N VAL A 202 -21.16 -10.37 -17.66
CA VAL A 202 -21.28 -9.77 -16.32
C VAL A 202 -19.91 -9.50 -15.72
N LEU A 203 -18.99 -10.47 -15.81
CA LEU A 203 -17.63 -10.31 -15.32
C LEU A 203 -16.87 -9.20 -16.05
N ASP A 204 -17.03 -9.08 -17.37
CA ASP A 204 -16.42 -8.01 -18.16
C ASP A 204 -16.94 -6.62 -17.74
N ALA A 205 -18.24 -6.51 -17.45
CA ALA A 205 -18.83 -5.27 -16.94
C ALA A 205 -18.32 -4.94 -15.52
N LEU A 206 -18.22 -5.95 -14.64
CA LEU A 206 -17.69 -5.79 -13.29
C LEU A 206 -16.20 -5.44 -13.29
N ASP A 207 -15.39 -6.04 -14.16
CA ASP A 207 -13.97 -5.73 -14.32
C ASP A 207 -13.79 -4.31 -14.88
N SER A 208 -14.65 -3.90 -15.82
CA SER A 208 -14.69 -2.53 -16.32
C SER A 208 -15.00 -1.54 -15.18
N LEU A 209 -15.99 -1.82 -14.34
CA LEU A 209 -16.31 -1.01 -13.15
C LEU A 209 -15.19 -1.03 -12.10
N HIS A 210 -14.58 -2.19 -11.85
CA HIS A 210 -13.44 -2.33 -10.95
C HIS A 210 -12.30 -1.40 -11.37
N SER A 211 -11.98 -1.38 -12.66
CA SER A 211 -10.95 -0.52 -13.22
C SER A 211 -11.23 0.97 -13.04
N THR A 212 -12.48 1.40 -12.83
CA THR A 212 -12.80 2.81 -12.54
C THR A 212 -12.46 3.24 -11.13
N GLY A 213 -12.17 2.29 -10.24
CA GLY A 213 -11.97 2.54 -8.82
C GLY A 213 -13.28 2.66 -8.02
N LEU A 214 -14.46 2.59 -8.65
CA LEU A 214 -15.75 2.69 -7.95
C LEU A 214 -16.08 1.46 -7.10
N ILE A 215 -15.76 0.25 -7.60
CA ILE A 215 -15.97 -1.03 -6.89
C ILE A 215 -14.68 -1.86 -6.86
N SER A 216 -14.63 -2.88 -5.99
CA SER A 216 -13.55 -3.86 -5.99
C SER A 216 -14.07 -5.25 -6.32
N VAL A 217 -13.47 -5.91 -7.31
CA VAL A 217 -13.79 -7.29 -7.67
C VAL A 217 -12.64 -8.17 -7.17
N LEU A 218 -12.94 -9.08 -6.24
CA LEU A 218 -11.97 -10.01 -5.65
C LEU A 218 -12.28 -11.41 -6.17
N LYS A 219 -11.27 -12.08 -6.73
CA LYS A 219 -11.42 -13.39 -7.38
C LYS A 219 -10.53 -14.40 -6.68
N SER A 220 -11.10 -15.54 -6.31
CA SER A 220 -10.41 -16.78 -5.94
C SER A 220 -10.70 -17.84 -7.01
N GLU A 221 -10.11 -19.04 -6.89
CA GLU A 221 -10.34 -20.15 -7.83
C GLU A 221 -11.84 -20.50 -7.96
N ASP A 222 -12.57 -20.47 -6.84
CA ASP A 222 -13.97 -20.94 -6.79
C ASP A 222 -15.01 -19.83 -6.64
N LYS A 223 -14.62 -18.66 -6.13
CA LYS A 223 -15.54 -17.58 -5.75
C LYS A 223 -15.10 -16.20 -6.26
N VAL A 224 -16.10 -15.38 -6.55
CA VAL A 224 -15.92 -13.97 -6.92
C VAL A 224 -16.79 -13.11 -6.00
N TRP A 225 -16.15 -12.15 -5.33
CA TRP A 225 -16.79 -11.16 -4.48
C TRP A 225 -16.75 -9.78 -5.16
N VAL A 226 -17.86 -9.07 -5.05
CA VAL A 226 -18.06 -7.71 -5.54
C VAL A 226 -18.25 -6.82 -4.33
N VAL A 227 -17.23 -6.03 -4.02
CA VAL A 227 -17.22 -5.06 -2.93
C VAL A 227 -17.68 -3.73 -3.50
N VAL A 228 -18.92 -3.37 -3.18
CA VAL A 228 -19.58 -2.15 -3.67
C VAL A 228 -19.06 -0.94 -2.90
N ASN A 229 -19.01 -1.04 -1.57
CA ASN A 229 -18.48 0.02 -0.71
C ASN A 229 -17.07 -0.33 -0.24
N LYS A 230 -16.05 0.25 -0.90
CA LYS A 230 -14.64 0.04 -0.51
C LYS A 230 -14.31 0.54 0.89
N GLY A 231 -15.08 1.51 1.42
CA GLY A 231 -14.84 2.10 2.73
C GLY A 231 -14.76 1.06 3.85
N ILE A 232 -15.54 -0.03 3.75
CA ILE A 232 -15.49 -1.11 4.74
C ILE A 232 -14.10 -1.76 4.80
N LEU A 233 -13.47 -2.04 3.64
CA LEU A 233 -12.17 -2.70 3.59
C LEU A 233 -11.05 -1.72 3.93
N LEU A 234 -11.21 -0.44 3.59
CA LEU A 234 -10.20 0.57 3.81
C LEU A 234 -10.20 1.12 5.25
N THR A 235 -11.37 1.27 5.85
CA THR A 235 -11.52 1.78 7.22
C THR A 235 -11.53 0.65 8.24
N GLU A 236 -12.36 -0.37 8.03
CA GLU A 236 -12.63 -1.39 9.07
C GLU A 236 -11.67 -2.57 8.99
N VAL A 237 -11.05 -2.84 7.84
CA VAL A 237 -10.08 -3.92 7.69
C VAL A 237 -8.64 -3.39 7.68
N ASP A 238 -8.26 -2.62 6.66
CA ASP A 238 -6.90 -2.06 6.53
C ASP A 238 -6.57 -1.12 7.71
N GLY A 239 -7.52 -0.24 8.06
CA GLY A 239 -7.37 0.69 9.19
C GLY A 239 -7.17 0.00 10.53
N ILE A 240 -7.83 -1.13 10.79
CA ILE A 240 -7.66 -1.87 12.05
C ILE A 240 -6.37 -2.70 12.01
N LEU A 241 -6.10 -3.39 10.90
CA LEU A 241 -4.95 -4.30 10.78
C LEU A 241 -3.61 -3.58 10.93
N PHE A 242 -3.50 -2.34 10.43
CA PHE A 242 -2.25 -1.55 10.47
C PHE A 242 -2.29 -0.41 11.48
N ALA A 243 -3.27 -0.41 12.39
CA ALA A 243 -3.38 0.61 13.42
C ALA A 243 -2.12 0.68 14.30
N PRO A 244 -1.51 1.87 14.52
CA PRO A 244 -0.42 2.03 15.48
C PRO A 244 -0.88 1.74 16.92
N GLU A 245 0.02 1.32 17.79
CA GLU A 245 -0.25 1.03 19.22
C GLU A 245 -0.95 2.17 19.98
N THR A 246 -0.83 3.40 19.51
CA THR A 246 -1.46 4.58 20.11
C THR A 246 -2.96 4.71 19.80
N PHE A 247 -3.47 3.93 18.84
CA PHE A 247 -4.88 3.91 18.44
C PHE A 247 -5.68 2.93 19.28
N LYS A 248 -6.96 3.22 19.50
CA LYS A 248 -7.86 2.33 20.25
C LYS A 248 -8.20 1.06 19.47
N GLU A 249 -8.12 1.18 18.15
CA GLU A 249 -8.37 0.15 17.16
C GLU A 249 -7.19 -0.81 17.03
N HIS A 250 -6.03 -0.52 17.63
CA HIS A 250 -4.85 -1.38 17.55
C HIS A 250 -5.12 -2.77 18.11
N VAL A 251 -4.73 -3.79 17.34
CA VAL A 251 -4.79 -5.19 17.74
C VAL A 251 -3.46 -5.87 17.45
N ASP A 252 -2.90 -6.49 18.49
CA ASP A 252 -1.73 -7.36 18.37
C ASP A 252 -2.14 -8.71 17.77
N ILE A 253 -2.25 -8.75 16.45
CA ILE A 253 -2.64 -9.93 15.67
C ILE A 253 -1.45 -10.65 15.03
N ALA A 254 -0.35 -9.94 14.80
CA ALA A 254 0.84 -10.47 14.15
C ALA A 254 1.89 -10.86 15.18
N SER A 255 2.69 -11.89 14.89
CA SER A 255 3.95 -12.07 15.61
C SER A 255 4.92 -10.92 15.34
N ASN A 256 5.97 -10.82 16.14
CA ASN A 256 7.13 -9.96 15.87
C ASN A 256 7.82 -10.23 14.51
N THR A 257 7.52 -11.38 13.89
CA THR A 257 7.96 -11.79 12.56
C THR A 257 6.94 -11.47 11.45
N GLY A 258 5.88 -10.72 11.75
CA GLY A 258 4.87 -10.31 10.77
C GLY A 258 3.94 -11.45 10.30
N ILE A 259 3.80 -12.53 11.08
CA ILE A 259 2.96 -13.67 10.74
C ILE A 259 1.58 -13.49 11.36
N VAL A 260 0.55 -13.58 10.54
CA VAL A 260 -0.86 -13.55 10.92
C VAL A 260 -1.50 -14.87 10.55
N SER A 261 -2.16 -15.51 11.50
CA SER A 261 -2.90 -16.73 11.22
C SER A 261 -4.31 -16.44 10.68
N VAL A 262 -4.81 -17.29 9.79
CA VAL A 262 -6.16 -17.12 9.23
C VAL A 262 -7.25 -17.26 10.31
N SER A 263 -7.01 -18.04 11.36
CA SER A 263 -7.93 -18.11 12.51
C SER A 263 -7.94 -16.79 13.29
N GLY A 264 -6.77 -16.16 13.49
CA GLY A 264 -6.64 -14.83 14.08
C GLY A 264 -7.38 -13.77 13.27
N LEU A 265 -7.22 -13.83 11.94
CA LEU A 265 -7.92 -12.92 11.02
C LEU A 265 -9.45 -13.11 11.09
N THR A 266 -9.92 -14.36 11.10
CA THR A 266 -11.35 -14.69 11.21
C THR A 266 -11.94 -14.22 12.55
N ARG A 267 -11.15 -14.30 13.64
CA ARG A 267 -11.57 -13.79 14.96
C ARG A 267 -11.64 -12.27 14.99
N LEU A 268 -10.69 -11.59 14.34
CA LEU A 268 -10.66 -10.13 14.28
C LEU A 268 -11.77 -9.57 13.37
N PHE A 269 -12.08 -10.29 12.29
CA PHE A 269 -13.00 -9.87 11.24
C PHE A 269 -14.09 -10.92 10.98
N PRO A 270 -14.94 -11.24 11.99
CA PRO A 270 -15.88 -12.36 11.91
C PRO A 270 -17.01 -12.17 10.88
N GLU A 271 -17.25 -10.92 10.46
CA GLU A 271 -18.30 -10.56 9.50
C GLU A 271 -17.87 -10.79 8.05
N TYR A 272 -16.59 -11.07 7.80
CA TYR A 272 -16.01 -11.16 6.48
C TYR A 272 -15.55 -12.59 6.16
N ASP A 273 -15.73 -13.01 4.90
CA ASP A 273 -15.18 -14.29 4.41
C ASP A 273 -13.64 -14.20 4.43
N PRO A 274 -12.91 -15.10 5.13
CA PRO A 274 -11.46 -15.03 5.23
C PRO A 274 -10.76 -15.17 3.88
N ASP A 275 -11.32 -15.95 2.93
CA ASP A 275 -10.72 -16.08 1.60
C ASP A 275 -10.83 -14.78 0.79
N MET A 276 -11.92 -14.03 1.01
CA MET A 276 -12.10 -12.71 0.42
C MET A 276 -11.07 -11.71 0.95
N LEU A 277 -10.84 -11.71 2.27
CA LEU A 277 -9.81 -10.86 2.89
C LEU A 277 -8.40 -11.21 2.39
N ILE A 278 -8.09 -12.50 2.27
CA ILE A 278 -6.80 -12.96 1.71
C ILE A 278 -6.64 -12.47 0.27
N CYS A 279 -7.68 -12.58 -0.56
CA CYS A 279 -7.65 -12.04 -1.93
C CYS A 279 -7.42 -10.52 -1.93
N PHE A 280 -8.10 -9.78 -1.05
CA PHE A 280 -7.92 -8.34 -0.90
C PHE A 280 -6.46 -7.97 -0.57
N PHE A 281 -5.88 -8.56 0.46
CA PHE A 281 -4.50 -8.25 0.87
C PHE A 281 -3.46 -8.67 -0.16
N LYS A 282 -3.65 -9.82 -0.82
CA LYS A 282 -2.76 -10.28 -1.91
C LYS A 282 -2.84 -9.37 -3.13
N ASN A 283 -4.03 -8.93 -3.52
CA ASN A 283 -4.21 -8.00 -4.65
C ASN A 283 -3.53 -6.64 -4.41
N MET A 284 -3.37 -6.24 -3.14
CA MET A 284 -2.62 -5.04 -2.75
C MET A 284 -1.12 -5.27 -2.51
N GLU A 285 -0.64 -6.51 -2.68
CA GLU A 285 0.71 -6.97 -2.35
C GLU A 285 1.11 -6.65 -0.89
N LEU A 286 0.15 -6.72 0.04
CA LEU A 286 0.40 -6.50 1.47
C LEU A 286 0.85 -7.75 2.20
N CYS A 287 0.47 -8.93 1.69
CA CYS A 287 0.84 -10.20 2.28
C CYS A 287 1.04 -11.28 1.23
N GLN A 288 1.64 -12.39 1.67
CA GLN A 288 1.67 -13.63 0.92
C GLN A 288 1.30 -14.80 1.83
N GLU A 289 0.55 -15.77 1.30
CA GLU A 289 0.22 -17.00 2.00
C GLU A 289 1.44 -17.94 2.02
N LEU A 290 1.77 -18.46 3.20
CA LEU A 290 2.96 -19.27 3.41
C LEU A 290 2.68 -20.75 3.14
N ASN A 291 3.62 -21.39 2.45
CA ASN A 291 3.71 -22.84 2.45
C ASN A 291 4.32 -23.32 3.78
N PRO A 292 3.81 -24.37 4.43
CA PRO A 292 4.43 -24.96 5.62
C PRO A 292 5.94 -25.23 5.49
N SER A 293 6.43 -25.60 4.29
CA SER A 293 7.87 -25.79 4.06
C SER A 293 8.68 -24.49 4.16
N PHE A 294 8.07 -23.33 3.89
CA PHE A 294 8.75 -22.04 4.00
C PHE A 294 9.03 -21.67 5.46
N LEU A 295 8.13 -22.04 6.38
CA LEU A 295 8.37 -21.85 7.81
C LEU A 295 9.64 -22.59 8.21
N THR A 296 9.75 -23.90 7.88
CA THR A 296 10.93 -24.74 8.21
C THR A 296 12.27 -24.14 7.81
N MET A 297 12.28 -23.25 6.82
CA MET A 297 13.46 -22.65 6.22
C MET A 297 13.67 -21.19 6.62
N THR A 298 12.84 -20.63 7.50
CA THR A 298 12.92 -19.22 7.89
C THR A 298 12.92 -19.01 9.40
N ASN A 299 13.34 -17.83 9.85
CA ASN A 299 13.11 -17.39 11.23
C ASN A 299 11.66 -16.99 11.51
N LEU A 300 10.75 -17.13 10.53
CA LEU A 300 9.35 -16.77 10.63
C LEU A 300 8.53 -17.79 11.42
N HIS A 301 9.14 -18.90 11.84
CA HIS A 301 8.55 -19.82 12.81
C HIS A 301 8.00 -19.06 14.00
N GLN A 302 6.68 -18.96 14.09
CA GLN A 302 6.05 -18.73 15.38
C GLN A 302 6.40 -19.90 16.30
N LEU A 303 6.19 -19.70 17.59
CA LEU A 303 6.15 -20.74 18.62
C LEU A 303 5.12 -21.85 18.26
N ALA A 304 5.35 -22.60 17.19
CA ALA A 304 4.62 -23.78 16.79
C ALA A 304 5.09 -24.93 17.67
N VAL A 305 4.62 -24.90 18.91
CA VAL A 305 4.55 -26.08 19.74
C VAL A 305 3.49 -27.02 19.11
N GLU A 306 3.89 -28.29 18.98
CA GLU A 306 3.08 -29.49 18.75
C GLU A 306 2.64 -29.81 17.30
N ALA A 307 3.58 -30.39 16.54
CA ALA A 307 3.25 -31.48 15.61
C ALA A 307 4.37 -32.53 15.54
N GLU A 308 4.77 -33.05 16.70
CA GLU A 308 5.24 -34.44 16.80
C GLU A 308 4.39 -35.15 17.85
N GLU A 309 3.20 -35.62 17.46
CA GLU A 309 2.62 -36.79 18.12
C GLU A 309 2.34 -37.87 17.07
N GLU A 310 2.92 -39.02 17.35
CA GLU A 310 2.71 -40.30 16.68
C GLU A 310 1.21 -40.58 16.52
N GLY A 311 0.68 -40.45 15.29
CA GLY A 311 -0.73 -40.81 15.09
C GLY A 311 -1.40 -40.27 13.84
N GLY A 312 -0.87 -40.54 12.65
CA GLY A 312 -1.63 -40.92 11.44
C GLY A 312 -2.93 -40.21 11.04
N ILE A 313 -3.15 -38.94 11.39
CA ILE A 313 -4.26 -38.14 10.87
C ILE A 313 -3.71 -36.77 10.45
N GLU A 314 -3.57 -36.54 9.15
CA GLU A 314 -3.30 -35.23 8.57
C GLU A 314 -4.42 -34.25 8.95
N ARG A 315 -4.24 -33.51 10.04
CA ARG A 315 -5.02 -32.29 10.28
C ARG A 315 -4.49 -31.24 9.32
N ARG A 316 -5.38 -30.68 8.49
CA ARG A 316 -5.08 -29.55 7.60
C ARG A 316 -4.44 -28.45 8.46
N GLY A 317 -3.14 -28.21 8.27
CA GLY A 317 -2.38 -27.22 9.06
C GLY A 317 -3.04 -25.85 8.99
N GLU A 318 -2.87 -25.05 10.04
CA GLU A 318 -3.36 -23.67 10.05
C GLU A 318 -2.72 -22.88 8.88
N ARG A 319 -3.55 -22.12 8.16
CA ARG A 319 -3.08 -21.24 7.08
C ARG A 319 -2.46 -20.00 7.69
N LEU A 320 -1.26 -19.65 7.25
CA LEU A 320 -0.50 -18.50 7.75
C LEU A 320 -0.21 -17.51 6.62
N LEU A 321 -0.30 -16.23 6.95
CA LEU A 321 -0.02 -15.11 6.06
C LEU A 321 1.19 -14.35 6.60
N PHE A 322 2.11 -14.01 5.71
CA PHE A 322 3.25 -13.16 6.03
C PHE A 322 3.01 -11.75 5.53
N PHE A 323 3.02 -10.79 6.46
CA PHE A 323 2.89 -9.36 6.23
C PHE A 323 4.22 -8.66 6.53
N PRO A 324 5.03 -8.29 5.51
CA PRO A 324 6.31 -7.63 5.75
C PRO A 324 6.18 -6.30 6.51
N CYS A 325 5.08 -5.59 6.32
CA CYS A 325 4.80 -4.33 7.01
C CYS A 325 4.52 -4.49 8.52
N LEU A 326 4.25 -5.71 9.00
CA LEU A 326 4.05 -6.02 10.41
C LEU A 326 5.34 -6.58 11.07
N LEU A 327 6.47 -6.60 10.35
CA LEU A 327 7.77 -6.95 10.93
C LEU A 327 8.22 -5.88 11.93
N SER A 328 8.40 -6.29 13.19
CA SER A 328 8.91 -5.42 14.26
C SER A 328 10.25 -5.86 14.83
N SER A 329 10.74 -7.05 14.45
CA SER A 329 12.03 -7.58 14.92
C SER A 329 13.21 -6.71 14.46
N ASP A 330 14.19 -6.54 15.35
CA ASP A 330 15.46 -5.87 15.07
C ASP A 330 16.43 -6.76 14.27
N ARG A 331 17.48 -6.16 13.72
CA ARG A 331 18.55 -6.88 13.03
C ARG A 331 19.24 -7.86 14.00
N PRO A 332 19.36 -9.16 13.66
CA PRO A 332 20.08 -10.14 14.48
C PRO A 332 21.58 -9.83 14.61
N ASP A 333 22.14 -10.08 15.80
CA ASP A 333 23.56 -9.82 16.10
C ASP A 333 24.51 -10.65 15.21
N GLU A 334 24.11 -11.87 14.83
CA GLU A 334 24.91 -12.74 13.96
C GLU A 334 25.19 -12.07 12.61
N MET A 335 24.22 -11.33 12.08
CA MET A 335 24.32 -10.62 10.79
C MET A 335 25.27 -9.42 10.85
N THR A 336 25.59 -8.93 12.05
CA THR A 336 26.55 -7.86 12.28
C THR A 336 27.99 -8.39 12.34
N SER A 337 28.16 -9.63 12.81
CA SER A 337 29.47 -10.29 12.93
C SER A 337 29.96 -10.95 11.64
N GLN A 338 29.10 -11.06 10.63
CA GLN A 338 29.41 -11.76 9.39
C GLN A 338 30.41 -10.98 8.52
N VAL A 339 31.40 -11.70 7.96
CA VAL A 339 32.36 -11.13 7.02
C VAL A 339 31.81 -11.22 5.60
N TYR A 340 31.51 -10.08 5.00
CA TYR A 340 31.05 -9.97 3.62
C TYR A 340 32.25 -9.74 2.68
N GLN A 341 32.31 -10.48 1.58
CA GLN A 341 33.35 -10.27 0.56
C GLN A 341 32.90 -9.33 -0.57
N PHE A 342 31.59 -9.06 -0.67
CA PHE A 342 31.02 -8.16 -1.65
C PHE A 342 30.02 -7.22 -1.01
N GLY A 343 30.02 -5.97 -1.46
CA GLY A 343 29.06 -4.95 -1.10
C GLY A 343 28.69 -4.10 -2.31
N TRP A 344 27.41 -3.75 -2.42
CA TRP A 344 26.87 -2.82 -3.40
C TRP A 344 25.74 -2.02 -2.75
N CYS A 345 25.56 -0.78 -3.17
CA CYS A 345 24.46 0.04 -2.70
C CYS A 345 23.76 0.79 -3.82
N LEU A 346 22.47 1.04 -3.61
CA LEU A 346 21.65 2.00 -4.35
C LEU A 346 21.30 3.14 -3.40
N GLN A 347 21.80 4.34 -3.67
CA GLN A 347 21.66 5.49 -2.78
C GLN A 347 20.90 6.63 -3.47
N CYS A 348 19.95 7.22 -2.76
CA CYS A 348 19.29 8.44 -3.17
C CYS A 348 20.31 9.58 -3.30
N THR A 349 20.27 10.32 -4.40
CA THR A 349 21.20 11.44 -4.63
C THR A 349 20.82 12.70 -3.85
N SER A 350 19.53 12.90 -3.61
CA SER A 350 18.97 14.05 -2.88
C SER A 350 18.80 13.74 -1.39
N LYS A 351 19.22 14.68 -0.54
CA LYS A 351 19.09 14.60 0.93
C LYS A 351 17.66 14.39 1.42
N HIS A 352 16.65 14.74 0.62
CA HIS A 352 15.25 14.65 1.02
C HIS A 352 14.49 13.52 0.33
N HIS A 353 15.18 12.72 -0.49
CA HIS A 353 14.63 11.51 -1.09
C HIS A 353 14.90 10.31 -0.20
N PHE A 354 13.94 9.40 -0.15
CA PHE A 354 14.05 8.15 0.59
C PHE A 354 13.19 7.09 -0.11
N PHE A 355 13.61 5.84 -0.02
CA PHE A 355 12.83 4.69 -0.47
C PHE A 355 11.57 4.56 0.40
N PRO A 356 10.38 4.50 -0.21
CA PRO A 356 9.15 4.32 0.55
C PRO A 356 9.13 2.94 1.23
N PRO A 357 8.51 2.78 2.42
CA PRO A 357 8.42 1.48 3.08
C PRO A 357 7.85 0.37 2.19
N ARG A 358 6.87 0.72 1.33
CA ARG A 358 6.27 -0.20 0.36
C ARG A 358 7.30 -0.84 -0.57
N TYR A 359 8.32 -0.09 -1.02
CA TYR A 359 9.38 -0.62 -1.87
C TYR A 359 10.10 -1.79 -1.19
N PHE A 360 10.44 -1.66 0.09
CA PHE A 360 11.10 -2.74 0.82
C PHE A 360 10.21 -3.96 1.02
N HIS A 361 8.93 -3.73 1.32
CA HIS A 361 7.99 -4.84 1.56
C HIS A 361 7.79 -5.67 0.29
N VAL A 362 7.59 -5.03 -0.86
CA VAL A 362 7.48 -5.70 -2.16
C VAL A 362 8.80 -6.40 -2.50
N LEU A 363 9.94 -5.73 -2.32
CA LEU A 363 11.27 -6.32 -2.55
C LEU A 363 11.50 -7.55 -1.68
N SER A 364 11.11 -7.49 -0.41
CA SER A 364 11.26 -8.59 0.54
C SER A 364 10.45 -9.80 0.14
N LEU A 365 9.18 -9.60 -0.27
CA LEU A 365 8.36 -10.66 -0.82
C LEU A 365 9.01 -11.25 -2.08
N ARG A 366 9.40 -10.44 -3.07
CA ARG A 366 9.98 -10.97 -4.30
C ARG A 366 11.28 -11.73 -4.08
N LEU A 367 12.20 -11.22 -3.26
CA LEU A 367 13.46 -11.90 -2.94
C LEU A 367 13.24 -13.21 -2.17
N ALA A 368 12.36 -13.20 -1.17
CA ALA A 368 12.01 -14.39 -0.41
C ALA A 368 11.48 -15.51 -1.32
N TYR A 369 10.53 -15.17 -2.19
CA TYR A 369 9.85 -16.18 -3.01
C TYR A 369 10.65 -16.59 -4.26
N LYS A 370 11.40 -15.67 -4.87
CA LYS A 370 12.18 -15.96 -6.07
C LYS A 370 13.54 -16.59 -5.77
N MET A 371 14.17 -16.20 -4.66
CA MET A 371 15.58 -16.53 -4.39
C MET A 371 15.77 -17.37 -3.13
N ALA A 372 14.94 -17.21 -2.11
CA ALA A 372 15.07 -17.97 -0.87
C ALA A 372 14.34 -19.34 -0.91
N LEU A 373 13.22 -19.46 -1.64
CA LEU A 373 12.51 -20.73 -1.81
C LEU A 373 13.31 -21.75 -2.65
N PRO A 374 13.35 -23.04 -2.27
CA PRO A 374 13.97 -24.07 -3.08
C PRO A 374 13.15 -24.34 -4.35
N GLN A 375 13.82 -24.39 -5.51
CA GLN A 375 13.24 -24.94 -6.74
C GLN A 375 13.47 -26.46 -6.72
N GLU A 376 12.41 -27.21 -6.39
CA GLU A 376 12.25 -28.66 -6.57
C GLU A 376 13.52 -29.53 -6.43
N ASP A 377 14.16 -29.52 -5.26
CA ASP A 377 14.90 -30.68 -4.71
C ASP A 377 15.31 -30.37 -3.25
N HIS A 378 14.78 -31.13 -2.29
CA HIS A 378 14.92 -30.90 -0.84
C HIS A 378 16.32 -31.19 -0.27
N LYS A 379 17.40 -30.96 -1.01
CA LYS A 379 18.77 -31.31 -0.57
C LYS A 379 19.61 -30.15 -0.07
N LEU A 380 19.12 -28.92 -0.17
CA LEU A 380 19.87 -27.72 0.16
C LEU A 380 19.15 -26.91 1.23
N ASN A 381 19.68 -26.93 2.45
CA ASN A 381 19.20 -26.12 3.58
C ASN A 381 19.40 -24.63 3.28
N ARG A 382 18.41 -24.00 2.63
CA ARG A 382 18.35 -22.54 2.55
C ARG A 382 17.70 -22.04 3.83
N TYR A 383 18.38 -21.13 4.52
CA TYR A 383 17.83 -20.43 5.68
C TYR A 383 17.62 -18.98 5.31
N CYS A 384 16.44 -18.42 5.61
CA CYS A 384 16.15 -17.01 5.39
C CYS A 384 15.66 -16.32 6.68
N THR A 385 16.26 -15.19 6.98
CA THR A 385 16.05 -14.45 8.21
C THR A 385 15.55 -13.06 7.87
N PHE A 386 14.39 -12.67 8.41
CA PHE A 386 13.76 -11.37 8.21
C PHE A 386 13.82 -10.51 9.47
N TRP A 387 13.92 -9.20 9.28
CA TRP A 387 13.73 -8.15 10.28
C TRP A 387 13.14 -6.90 9.62
N LYS A 388 12.82 -5.88 10.41
CA LYS A 388 12.07 -4.69 9.98
C LYS A 388 12.58 -4.02 8.70
N ASN A 389 13.90 -3.97 8.50
CA ASN A 389 14.52 -3.25 7.38
C ASN A 389 15.38 -4.14 6.48
N GLY A 390 15.43 -5.46 6.71
CA GLY A 390 16.34 -6.32 5.96
C GLY A 390 15.95 -7.79 5.95
N LEU A 391 16.56 -8.49 5.00
CA LEU A 391 16.49 -9.93 4.91
C LEU A 391 17.85 -10.51 4.54
N TYR A 392 18.17 -11.65 5.14
CA TYR A 392 19.35 -12.44 4.83
C TYR A 392 18.94 -13.83 4.40
N TRP A 393 19.66 -14.43 3.46
CA TRP A 393 19.51 -15.84 3.17
C TRP A 393 20.82 -16.51 2.80
N LEU A 394 20.94 -17.78 3.16
CA LEU A 394 22.02 -18.66 2.70
C LEU A 394 21.49 -19.50 1.54
N ASN A 395 22.10 -19.39 0.36
CA ASN A 395 21.85 -20.37 -0.67
C ASN A 395 22.56 -21.67 -0.28
N GLY A 396 21.99 -22.84 -0.59
CA GLY A 396 22.64 -24.11 -0.25
C GLY A 396 23.94 -24.38 -0.99
N HIS A 397 24.48 -23.40 -1.73
CA HIS A 397 25.77 -23.44 -2.38
C HIS A 397 26.83 -22.60 -1.64
N GLY A 398 26.63 -22.38 -0.33
CA GLY A 398 27.60 -21.72 0.55
C GLY A 398 27.70 -20.20 0.35
N VAL A 399 26.73 -19.55 -0.32
CA VAL A 399 26.71 -18.10 -0.52
C VAL A 399 25.59 -17.48 0.34
N GLY A 400 25.97 -16.60 1.26
CA GLY A 400 25.05 -15.77 2.02
C GLY A 400 24.78 -14.45 1.30
N SER A 401 23.54 -13.99 1.31
CA SER A 401 23.11 -12.74 0.70
C SER A 401 22.28 -11.94 1.69
N LEU A 402 22.63 -10.68 1.84
CA LEU A 402 21.94 -9.70 2.67
C LEU A 402 21.39 -8.61 1.77
N VAL A 403 20.13 -8.24 1.96
CA VAL A 403 19.54 -7.02 1.41
C VAL A 403 18.90 -6.24 2.54
N GLU A 404 19.27 -4.98 2.71
CA GLU A 404 18.82 -4.15 3.82
C GLU A 404 18.66 -2.69 3.39
N ILE A 405 17.66 -2.01 3.95
CA ILE A 405 17.52 -0.56 3.83
C ILE A 405 18.16 0.11 5.05
N VAL A 406 19.08 1.04 4.78
CA VAL A 406 19.87 1.76 5.78
C VAL A 406 19.78 3.27 5.57
N ASP A 407 20.45 4.05 6.42
CA ASP A 407 20.56 5.51 6.33
C ASP A 407 19.21 6.22 6.26
N GLU A 408 18.31 5.99 7.22
CA GLU A 408 16.96 6.58 7.25
C GLU A 408 16.14 6.32 5.98
N SER A 409 16.34 5.15 5.35
CA SER A 409 15.75 4.77 4.06
C SER A 409 16.29 5.49 2.84
N GLN A 410 17.52 6.00 2.88
CA GLN A 410 18.16 6.62 1.71
C GLN A 410 19.06 5.67 0.93
N CYS A 411 19.28 4.46 1.43
CA CYS A 411 20.24 3.54 0.84
C CYS A 411 19.72 2.10 0.94
N VAL A 412 19.73 1.39 -0.19
CA VAL A 412 19.55 -0.07 -0.24
C VAL A 412 20.92 -0.69 -0.33
N LEU A 413 21.28 -1.49 0.67
CA LEU A 413 22.54 -2.19 0.77
C LEU A 413 22.36 -3.65 0.37
N VAL A 414 23.24 -4.15 -0.49
CA VAL A 414 23.37 -5.55 -0.85
C VAL A 414 24.75 -6.03 -0.44
N MET A 415 24.83 -7.00 0.46
CA MET A 415 26.09 -7.62 0.86
C MET A 415 26.06 -9.12 0.61
N MET A 416 27.20 -9.70 0.21
CA MET A 416 27.29 -11.14 0.01
C MET A 416 28.52 -11.72 0.70
N SER A 417 28.33 -12.91 1.23
CA SER A 417 29.37 -13.75 1.80
C SER A 417 29.41 -15.09 1.04
N SER A 418 30.57 -15.73 1.00
CA SER A 418 30.80 -17.00 0.31
C SER A 418 31.76 -17.84 1.14
N GLU A 419 31.42 -19.11 1.30
CA GLU A 419 32.33 -20.13 1.77
C GLU A 419 33.48 -20.34 0.77
N LYS A 420 34.60 -20.90 1.25
CA LYS A 420 35.78 -21.17 0.43
C LYS A 420 35.42 -22.13 -0.71
N GLY A 421 35.71 -21.71 -1.95
CA GLY A 421 35.48 -22.52 -3.15
C GLY A 421 34.19 -22.21 -3.90
N TYR A 422 33.33 -21.31 -3.40
CA TYR A 422 32.04 -20.97 -4.02
C TYR A 422 31.95 -19.54 -4.58
N SER A 423 33.09 -18.89 -4.82
CA SER A 423 33.15 -17.50 -5.31
C SER A 423 32.43 -17.31 -6.66
N ASP A 424 32.47 -18.31 -7.52
CA ASP A 424 31.86 -18.24 -8.86
C ASP A 424 30.32 -18.20 -8.77
N ASN A 425 29.74 -18.93 -7.79
CA ASN A 425 28.30 -18.89 -7.51
C ASN A 425 27.87 -17.52 -6.98
N MET A 426 28.72 -16.88 -6.16
CA MET A 426 28.46 -15.52 -5.68
C MET A 426 28.40 -14.51 -6.83
N VAL A 427 29.26 -14.64 -7.84
CA VAL A 427 29.26 -13.74 -9.01
C VAL A 427 27.95 -13.84 -9.81
N SER A 428 27.42 -15.06 -10.00
CA SER A 428 26.14 -15.27 -10.67
C SER A 428 24.98 -14.68 -9.85
N LEU A 429 24.89 -15.05 -8.56
CA LEU A 429 23.81 -14.61 -7.68
C LEU A 429 23.78 -13.09 -7.52
N ARG A 430 24.95 -12.44 -7.45
CA ARG A 430 25.08 -10.99 -7.41
C ARG A 430 24.28 -10.30 -8.51
N ARG A 431 24.43 -10.76 -9.76
CA ARG A 431 23.73 -10.16 -10.90
C ARG A 431 22.22 -10.28 -10.73
N ASP A 432 21.76 -11.44 -10.27
CA ASP A 432 20.34 -11.74 -10.18
C ASP A 432 19.67 -10.98 -9.02
N VAL A 433 20.35 -10.86 -7.87
CA VAL A 433 19.89 -10.04 -6.72
C VAL A 433 19.87 -8.56 -7.06
N ILE A 434 20.96 -8.00 -7.61
CA ILE A 434 20.99 -6.60 -8.04
C ILE A 434 19.95 -6.35 -9.14
N GLY A 435 19.78 -7.30 -10.05
CA GLY A 435 18.75 -7.24 -11.09
C GLY A 435 17.34 -7.12 -10.51
N GLU A 436 17.02 -7.91 -9.48
CA GLU A 436 15.73 -7.84 -8.80
C GLU A 436 15.55 -6.51 -8.06
N VAL A 437 16.56 -6.08 -7.28
CA VAL A 437 16.56 -4.77 -6.60
C VAL A 437 16.28 -3.64 -7.59
N MET A 438 16.96 -3.64 -8.74
CA MET A 438 16.76 -2.62 -9.78
C MET A 438 15.41 -2.76 -10.49
N SER A 439 14.85 -3.96 -10.63
CA SER A 439 13.51 -4.16 -11.21
C SER A 439 12.45 -3.56 -10.31
N VAL A 440 12.46 -3.93 -9.02
CA VAL A 440 11.51 -3.39 -8.04
C VAL A 440 11.66 -1.88 -7.90
N TYR A 441 12.89 -1.35 -7.97
CA TYR A 441 13.13 0.09 -7.91
C TYR A 441 12.48 0.82 -9.09
N LYS A 442 12.65 0.31 -10.31
CA LYS A 442 12.02 0.91 -11.50
C LYS A 442 10.49 0.85 -11.47
N GLU A 443 9.94 -0.21 -10.88
CA GLU A 443 8.49 -0.41 -10.78
C GLU A 443 7.88 0.43 -9.64
N SER A 444 8.50 0.44 -8.47
CA SER A 444 7.94 0.99 -7.24
C SER A 444 8.35 2.43 -6.96
N CYS A 445 9.47 2.90 -7.52
CA CYS A 445 10.10 4.18 -7.19
C CYS A 445 10.49 5.00 -8.44
N PRO A 446 9.61 5.16 -9.45
CA PRO A 446 9.97 5.83 -10.70
C PRO A 446 10.38 7.30 -10.51
N SER A 447 9.99 7.94 -9.40
CA SER A 447 10.28 9.35 -9.14
C SER A 447 11.60 9.61 -8.42
N LEU A 448 12.24 8.57 -7.89
CA LEU A 448 13.47 8.70 -7.11
C LEU A 448 14.69 8.69 -8.04
N GLU A 449 15.53 9.73 -7.95
CA GLU A 449 16.82 9.83 -8.65
C GLU A 449 18.03 9.35 -7.83
#